data_AF-A0A382KLX2-F1
#
_entry.id   AF-A0A382KLX2-F1
#
_cell.length_a   1.000
_cell.length_b   1.000
_cell.length_c   1.000
_cell.angle_alpha   90.00
_cell.angle_beta   90.00
_cell.angle_gamma   90.00
#
_symmetry.space_group_name_H-M   'P 1'
#
loop_
_entity.id
_entity.type
_entity.pdbx_description
1 polymer ?
#
loop_
_entity_poly.entity_id
_entity_poly.type
_entity_poly.pdbx_seq_one_letter_code
_entity_poly.pdbx_strand_id
1 'polypeptide(L)'
;MGRPLPKKFFGATGDNTQPTIPARVKIGSNGAAEGYILQQKANNKFKVKEGSNEGVCQLVDKATGSLAADEFNITGIISPGGGAVRIKKITRHKATDYSNNRYTWAVEDDSTASILRLTAL
;
A
#
# COMPACT_ATOMS: atom_id res chain seq x y z
N MET A 1 19.15 0.36 0.57
CA MET A 1 17.68 0.44 0.73
C MET A 1 17.38 1.25 1.99
N GLY A 2 16.28 2.01 2.03
CA GLY A 2 15.86 2.69 3.27
C GLY A 2 15.42 1.68 4.33
N ARG A 3 15.31 2.09 5.60
CA ARG A 3 14.90 1.18 6.68
C ARG A 3 13.57 0.48 6.30
N PRO A 4 13.54 -0.87 6.32
CA PRO A 4 12.34 -1.62 5.99
C PRO A 4 11.15 -1.23 6.85
N LEU A 5 9.94 -1.45 6.32
CA LEU A 5 8.71 -1.21 7.04
C LEU A 5 8.58 -2.14 8.27
N PRO A 6 8.19 -1.62 9.44
CA PRO A 6 7.86 -2.43 10.61
C PRO A 6 6.69 -3.38 10.32
N LYS A 7 6.75 -4.60 10.86
CA LYS A 7 5.70 -5.62 10.69
C LYS A 7 4.31 -5.20 11.19
N LYS A 8 4.22 -4.25 12.12
CA LYS A 8 2.94 -3.73 12.64
C LYS A 8 2.06 -3.03 11.59
N PHE A 9 2.62 -2.68 10.43
CA PHE A 9 1.87 -2.07 9.33
C PHE A 9 1.46 -3.09 8.25
N PHE A 10 1.72 -4.37 8.49
CA PHE A 10 1.38 -5.51 7.64
C PHE A 10 0.21 -6.28 8.23
N GLY A 11 -0.58 -6.96 7.40
CA GLY A 11 -1.77 -7.68 7.82
C GLY A 11 -3.06 -7.10 7.23
N ALA A 12 -4.16 -7.84 7.39
CA ALA A 12 -5.47 -7.48 6.85
C ALA A 12 -5.92 -6.09 7.34
N THR A 13 -6.67 -5.39 6.50
CA THR A 13 -7.40 -4.17 6.85
C THR A 13 -8.68 -4.58 7.61
N GLY A 14 -9.10 -3.81 8.62
CA GLY A 14 -10.42 -3.99 9.26
C GLY A 14 -10.53 -4.86 10.52
N ASP A 15 -9.43 -5.33 11.14
CA ASP A 15 -9.49 -6.08 12.42
C ASP A 15 -9.43 -5.19 13.69
N ASN A 16 -9.85 -3.94 13.55
CA ASN A 16 -10.23 -2.99 14.62
C ASN A 16 -9.26 -2.73 15.79
N THR A 17 -8.02 -3.25 15.77
CA THR A 17 -7.00 -3.00 16.82
C THR A 17 -5.80 -2.18 16.34
N GLN A 18 -5.44 -2.26 15.05
CA GLN A 18 -4.40 -1.42 14.45
C GLN A 18 -4.60 -1.32 12.93
N PRO A 19 -4.76 -0.11 12.36
CA PRO A 19 -4.84 0.03 10.90
C PRO A 19 -3.52 -0.35 10.22
N THR A 20 -3.63 -1.05 9.09
CA THR A 20 -2.52 -1.54 8.25
C THR A 20 -2.47 -0.82 6.90
N ILE A 21 -1.34 -0.89 6.19
CA ILE A 21 -1.20 -0.20 4.91
C ILE A 21 -2.18 -0.81 3.88
N PRO A 22 -3.10 -0.02 3.30
CA PRO A 22 -4.05 -0.52 2.32
C PRO A 22 -3.32 -0.93 1.03
N ALA A 23 -3.68 -2.09 0.48
CA ALA A 23 -3.13 -2.62 -0.75
C ALA A 23 -4.24 -3.14 -1.67
N ARG A 24 -4.18 -2.76 -2.95
CA ARG A 24 -5.02 -3.33 -4.00
C ARG A 24 -4.14 -4.15 -4.91
N VAL A 25 -4.41 -5.45 -5.01
CA VAL A 25 -3.49 -6.44 -5.58
C VAL A 25 -4.19 -7.24 -6.67
N LYS A 26 -3.43 -7.67 -7.67
CA LYS A 26 -3.83 -8.72 -8.62
C LYS A 26 -2.75 -9.80 -8.61
N ILE A 27 -3.03 -10.93 -7.95
CA ILE A 27 -2.05 -12.02 -7.76
C ILE A 27 -2.24 -13.05 -8.87
N GLY A 28 -1.23 -13.26 -9.71
CA GLY A 28 -1.31 -14.13 -10.88
C GLY A 28 -2.52 -13.80 -11.77
N SER A 29 -3.32 -14.82 -12.10
CA SER A 29 -4.50 -14.67 -12.97
C SER A 29 -5.79 -14.26 -12.24
N ASN A 30 -5.74 -14.06 -10.91
CA ASN A 30 -6.92 -13.73 -10.12
C ASN A 30 -7.48 -12.33 -10.43
N GLY A 31 -8.70 -12.05 -9.99
CA GLY A 31 -9.26 -10.69 -10.03
C GLY A 31 -8.43 -9.71 -9.20
N ALA A 32 -8.45 -8.42 -9.57
CA ALA A 32 -7.88 -7.40 -8.70
C ALA A 32 -8.83 -7.16 -7.51
N ALA A 33 -8.32 -7.23 -6.28
CA ALA A 33 -9.12 -7.14 -5.08
C ALA A 33 -8.37 -6.45 -3.92
N GLU A 34 -9.05 -6.30 -2.78
CA GLU A 34 -8.38 -5.90 -1.55
C GLU A 34 -7.46 -7.01 -1.07
N GLY A 35 -6.20 -6.67 -0.87
CA GLY A 35 -5.23 -7.57 -0.29
C GLY A 35 -4.47 -6.87 0.82
N TYR A 36 -3.50 -7.59 1.38
CA TYR A 36 -2.65 -7.06 2.41
C TYR A 36 -1.20 -7.48 2.22
N ILE A 37 -0.31 -6.65 2.75
CA ILE A 37 1.13 -6.89 2.70
C ILE A 37 1.48 -7.90 3.79
N LEU A 38 2.25 -8.94 3.42
CA LEU A 38 2.87 -9.89 4.35
C LEU A 38 4.32 -9.52 4.65
N GLN A 39 5.06 -9.10 3.61
CA GLN A 39 6.48 -8.82 3.74
C GLN A 39 6.99 -7.87 2.65
N GLN A 40 7.83 -6.92 3.02
CA GLN A 40 8.62 -6.15 2.04
C GLN A 40 9.81 -6.99 1.54
N LYS A 41 9.90 -7.20 0.21
CA LYS A 41 10.99 -7.95 -0.43
C LYS A 41 12.05 -7.03 -1.04
N ALA A 42 11.63 -5.89 -1.59
CA ALA A 42 12.49 -4.84 -2.13
C ALA A 42 11.85 -3.46 -1.93
N ASN A 43 12.46 -2.41 -2.49
CA ASN A 43 11.90 -1.05 -2.41
C ASN A 43 10.49 -0.94 -3.04
N ASN A 44 10.21 -1.73 -4.09
CA ASN A 44 8.95 -1.72 -4.84
C ASN A 44 8.37 -3.14 -5.07
N LYS A 45 8.86 -4.16 -4.36
CA LYS A 45 8.33 -5.54 -4.44
C LYS A 45 7.94 -6.04 -3.06
N PHE A 46 6.76 -6.62 -2.95
CA PHE A 46 6.16 -7.04 -1.69
C PHE A 46 5.53 -8.41 -1.85
N LYS A 47 5.67 -9.26 -0.83
CA LYS A 47 4.82 -10.43 -0.70
C LYS A 47 3.47 -9.96 -0.17
N VAL A 48 2.42 -10.22 -0.93
CA VAL A 48 1.04 -9.81 -0.62
C VAL A 48 0.13 -11.04 -0.61
N LYS A 49 -1.03 -10.89 0.04
CA LYS A 49 -2.06 -11.92 0.15
C LYS A 49 -3.43 -11.35 -0.16
N GLU A 50 -4.25 -12.14 -0.83
CA GLU A 50 -5.66 -11.89 -1.11
C GLU A 50 -6.41 -13.22 -1.00
N GLY A 51 -7.37 -13.32 -0.09
CA GLY A 51 -8.01 -14.60 0.24
C GLY A 51 -6.99 -15.71 0.55
N SER A 52 -7.00 -16.78 -0.24
CA SER A 52 -6.04 -17.89 -0.15
C SER A 52 -4.80 -17.73 -1.04
N ASN A 53 -4.73 -16.66 -1.84
CA ASN A 53 -3.67 -16.41 -2.81
C ASN A 53 -2.53 -15.60 -2.18
N GLU A 54 -1.29 -16.02 -2.40
CA GLU A 54 -0.09 -15.26 -2.02
C GLU A 54 0.84 -15.11 -3.23
N GLY A 55 1.44 -13.93 -3.38
CA GLY A 55 2.35 -13.66 -4.49
C GLY A 55 3.34 -12.56 -4.16
N VAL A 56 4.45 -12.50 -4.91
CA VAL A 56 5.37 -11.36 -4.85
C VAL A 56 4.97 -10.39 -5.95
N CYS A 57 4.32 -9.29 -5.57
CA CYS A 57 3.81 -8.30 -6.49
C CYS A 57 4.69 -7.05 -6.54
N GLN A 58 4.70 -6.40 -7.71
CA GLN A 58 5.38 -5.14 -7.94
C GLN A 58 4.44 -3.96 -7.72
N LEU A 59 4.95 -2.93 -7.03
CA LEU A 59 4.24 -1.66 -6.79
C LEU A 59 4.23 -0.84 -8.09
N VAL A 60 3.03 -0.49 -8.58
CA VAL A 60 2.81 0.19 -9.86
C VAL A 60 1.87 1.40 -9.76
N ASP A 61 2.01 2.35 -10.69
CA ASP A 61 1.11 3.50 -10.85
C ASP A 61 -0.07 3.15 -11.77
N LYS A 62 -0.90 2.23 -11.32
CA LYS A 62 -2.10 1.82 -12.06
C LYS A 62 -3.29 1.78 -11.12
N ALA A 63 -4.46 2.17 -11.64
CA ALA A 63 -5.72 1.97 -10.95
C ALA A 63 -5.98 0.46 -10.77
N THR A 64 -6.74 0.09 -9.73
CA THR A 64 -7.06 -1.31 -9.41
C THR A 64 -7.60 -2.09 -10.61
N GLY A 65 -8.49 -1.49 -11.41
CA GLY A 65 -9.05 -2.12 -12.61
C GLY A 65 -8.05 -2.33 -13.77
N SER A 66 -6.87 -1.74 -13.70
CA SER A 66 -5.82 -1.83 -14.72
C SER A 66 -4.57 -2.57 -14.25
N LEU A 67 -4.59 -3.15 -13.04
CA LEU A 67 -3.49 -3.98 -12.55
C LEU A 67 -3.32 -5.20 -13.47
N ALA A 68 -2.09 -5.48 -13.87
CA ALA A 68 -1.71 -6.72 -14.52
C ALA A 68 -1.37 -7.81 -13.49
N ALA A 69 -1.09 -9.03 -13.97
CA ALA A 69 -0.67 -10.12 -13.10
C ALA A 69 0.56 -9.73 -12.26
N ASP A 70 0.51 -10.05 -10.97
CA ASP A 70 1.56 -9.78 -9.98
C ASP A 70 1.90 -8.29 -9.82
N GLU A 71 0.89 -7.44 -9.98
CA GLU A 71 0.98 -6.01 -9.70
C GLU A 71 0.09 -5.62 -8.53
N PHE A 72 0.50 -4.58 -7.82
CA PHE A 72 -0.33 -3.96 -6.81
C PHE A 72 -0.09 -2.46 -6.71
N ASN A 73 -1.04 -1.75 -6.10
CA ASN A 73 -0.89 -0.35 -5.77
C ASN A 73 -1.17 -0.10 -4.28
N ILE A 74 -0.57 0.98 -3.77
CA ILE A 74 -0.88 1.59 -2.49
C ILE A 74 -1.33 3.01 -2.81
N THR A 75 -2.52 3.37 -2.36
CA THR A 75 -3.08 4.71 -2.54
C THR A 75 -3.12 5.40 -1.19
N GLY A 76 -2.53 6.59 -1.11
CA GLY A 76 -2.58 7.45 0.08
C GLY A 76 -3.30 8.76 -0.21
N ILE A 77 -3.89 9.35 0.82
CA ILE A 77 -4.67 10.59 0.75
C ILE A 77 -3.81 11.72 1.31
N ILE A 78 -3.60 12.78 0.53
CA ILE A 78 -2.85 13.95 0.98
C ILE A 78 -3.71 14.76 1.94
N SER A 79 -3.18 15.08 3.11
CA SER A 79 -3.84 15.86 4.16
C SER A 79 -3.06 17.16 4.44
N PRO A 80 -3.76 18.28 4.71
CA PRO A 80 -5.22 18.46 4.68
C PRO A 80 -5.77 18.69 3.26
N GLY A 81 -6.96 18.14 2.97
CA GLY A 81 -7.78 18.50 1.80
C GLY A 81 -7.21 18.16 0.41
N GLY A 82 -6.15 17.37 0.33
CA GLY A 82 -5.50 17.01 -0.93
C GLY A 82 -6.11 15.77 -1.59
N GLY A 83 -5.70 15.52 -2.83
CA GLY A 83 -6.12 14.34 -3.60
C GLY A 83 -5.46 13.04 -3.15
N ALA A 84 -5.94 11.92 -3.70
CA ALA A 84 -5.31 10.62 -3.55
C ALA A 84 -4.16 10.45 -4.54
N VAL A 85 -3.02 9.94 -4.06
CA VAL A 85 -1.83 9.65 -4.88
C VAL A 85 -1.38 8.21 -4.68
N ARG A 86 -0.81 7.63 -5.74
CA ARG A 86 -0.21 6.29 -5.69
C ARG A 86 1.24 6.38 -5.25
N ILE A 87 1.63 5.45 -4.39
CA ILE A 87 2.97 5.43 -3.81
C ILE A 87 3.91 4.62 -4.69
N LYS A 88 5.05 5.20 -5.06
CA LYS A 88 6.15 4.56 -5.78
C LYS A 88 7.12 3.84 -4.84
N LYS A 89 7.29 4.38 -3.63
CA LYS A 89 8.18 3.85 -2.60
C LYS A 89 7.71 4.25 -1.22
N ILE A 90 7.77 3.31 -0.28
CA ILE A 90 7.45 3.55 1.12
C ILE A 90 8.52 2.96 2.04
N THR A 91 8.87 3.72 3.08
CA THR A 91 9.85 3.39 4.13
C THR A 91 9.27 3.79 5.49
N ARG A 92 9.93 3.42 6.60
CA ARG A 92 9.40 3.65 7.97
C ARG A 92 8.83 5.06 8.23
N HIS A 93 9.39 6.10 7.62
CA HIS A 93 8.98 7.49 7.88
C HIS A 93 8.59 8.29 6.64
N LYS A 94 8.90 7.77 5.45
CA LYS A 94 8.74 8.52 4.20
C LYS A 94 8.05 7.68 3.15
N ALA A 95 7.12 8.29 2.45
CA ALA A 95 6.54 7.81 1.21
C ALA A 95 6.95 8.75 0.07
N THR A 96 7.03 8.21 -1.14
CA THR A 96 7.34 8.95 -2.37
C THR A 96 6.36 8.50 -3.43
N ASP A 97 5.72 9.47 -4.11
CA ASP A 97 4.80 9.20 -5.22
C ASP A 97 5.56 9.02 -6.55
N TYR A 98 4.81 8.86 -7.64
CA TYR A 98 5.40 8.72 -8.98
C TYR A 98 5.89 10.05 -9.59
N SER A 99 5.46 11.19 -9.04
CA SER A 99 5.95 12.54 -9.36
C SER A 99 7.21 12.92 -8.56
N ASN A 100 7.69 12.02 -7.69
CA ASN A 100 8.81 12.19 -6.77
C ASN A 100 8.56 13.21 -5.63
N ASN A 101 7.31 13.56 -5.36
CA ASN A 101 6.93 14.28 -4.15
C ASN A 101 7.15 13.36 -2.93
N ARG A 102 7.51 13.96 -1.79
CA ARG A 102 7.82 13.23 -0.56
C ARG A 102 6.85 13.62 0.54
N TYR A 103 6.47 12.61 1.32
CA TYR A 103 5.49 12.74 2.39
C TYR A 103 5.97 12.00 3.65
N THR A 104 5.62 12.51 4.83
CA THR A 104 5.41 11.65 6.00
C THR A 104 4.05 10.97 5.88
N TRP A 105 3.88 9.85 6.57
CA TRP A 105 2.65 9.08 6.47
C TRP A 105 2.24 8.48 7.82
N ALA A 106 0.93 8.30 7.96
CA ALA A 106 0.29 7.58 9.04
C ALA A 106 -0.77 6.64 8.45
N VAL A 107 -1.05 5.54 9.14
CA VAL A 107 -2.23 4.72 8.82
C VAL A 107 -3.31 5.06 9.83
N GLU A 108 -4.51 5.33 9.33
CA GLU A 108 -5.67 5.67 10.13
C GLU A 108 -6.81 4.71 9.81
N ASP A 109 -7.72 4.55 10.77
CA ASP A 109 -8.95 3.81 10.57
C ASP A 109 -10.08 4.81 10.31
N ASP A 110 -10.73 4.70 9.16
CA ASP A 110 -11.85 5.54 8.74
C ASP A 110 -13.20 4.85 9.01
N SER A 111 -13.24 3.98 10.03
CA SER A 111 -14.38 3.15 10.46
C SER A 111 -14.89 2.13 9.44
N THR A 112 -14.54 2.28 8.16
CA THR A 112 -14.92 1.39 7.05
C THR A 112 -13.72 0.76 6.36
N ALA A 113 -12.54 1.36 6.50
CA ALA A 113 -11.30 0.92 5.88
C ALA A 113 -10.08 1.55 6.57
N SER A 114 -8.93 0.90 6.43
CA SER A 114 -7.65 1.52 6.77
C SER A 114 -7.19 2.45 5.63
N ILE A 115 -6.88 3.71 5.95
CA ILE A 115 -6.42 4.71 5.00
C ILE A 115 -4.97 5.09 5.29
N LEU A 116 -4.20 5.37 4.23
CA LEU A 116 -2.85 5.91 4.35
C LEU A 116 -2.91 7.44 4.23
N ARG A 117 -2.79 8.16 5.34
CA ARG A 117 -2.73 9.63 5.34
C ARG A 117 -1.31 10.09 5.04
N LEU A 118 -1.17 11.06 4.14
CA LEU A 118 0.10 11.63 3.71
C LEU A 118 0.17 13.11 4.10
N THR A 119 1.29 13.52 4.69
CA THR A 119 1.58 14.93 4.98
C THR A 119 2.81 15.34 4.18
N ALA A 120 2.69 16.39 3.38
CA ALA A 120 3.79 16.88 2.54
C ALA A 120 5.00 17.30 3.39
N LEU A 121 6.21 17.06 2.85
CA LEU A 121 7.49 17.42 3.45
C LEU A 121 8.13 18.63 2.79
#